data_AF-K1S3V2-F1
#
_entry.id   AF-K1S3V2-F1
#
_cell.length_a   1.000
_cell.length_b   1.000
_cell.length_c   1.000
_cell.angle_alpha   90.00
_cell.angle_beta   90.00
_cell.angle_gamma   90.00
#
_symmetry.space_group_name_H-M   'P 1'
#
loop_
_entity.id
_entity.type
_entity.pdbx_description
1 polymer ?
#
loop_
_entity_poly.entity_id
_entity_poly.type
_entity_poly.pdbx_seq_one_letter_code
_entity_poly.pdbx_strand_id
1 'polypeptide(L)'
;KNTSSIIPLCHPLNLTGIEIDFDVKSTEITATCSVKTLGKTGVEMEALTGVSACLLAIWDMVKAVEKDENGQYPDTRISDICVIKKEKI
;
A
#
# COMPACT_ATOMS: atom_id res chain seq x y z
N LYS A 1 -9.89 -1.09 2.36
CA LYS A 1 -11.36 -0.99 2.58
C LYS A 1 -11.89 0.44 2.45
N ASN A 2 -11.13 1.47 2.88
CA ASN A 2 -11.56 2.87 2.84
C ASN A 2 -11.13 3.61 1.55
N THR A 3 -10.96 2.90 0.43
CA THR A 3 -10.44 3.51 -0.81
C THR A 3 -11.38 4.55 -1.38
N SER A 4 -12.69 4.28 -1.39
CA SER A 4 -13.71 5.21 -1.88
C SER A 4 -13.90 6.47 -1.02
N SER A 5 -13.44 6.47 0.23
CA SER A 5 -13.44 7.69 1.06
C SER A 5 -12.19 8.55 0.85
N ILE A 6 -11.12 7.97 0.29
CA ILE A 6 -9.84 8.66 0.05
C ILE A 6 -9.78 9.16 -1.39
N ILE A 7 -10.26 8.36 -2.36
CA ILE A 7 -10.16 8.65 -3.79
C ILE A 7 -11.54 9.06 -4.32
N PRO A 8 -11.74 10.35 -4.71
CA PRO A 8 -13.07 10.92 -4.95
C PRO A 8 -13.97 10.20 -5.97
N LEU A 9 -13.38 9.54 -6.98
CA LEU A 9 -14.13 8.86 -8.05
C LEU A 9 -14.16 7.34 -7.90
N CYS A 10 -13.59 6.79 -6.83
CA CYS A 10 -13.75 5.38 -6.50
C CYS A 10 -15.11 5.17 -5.83
N HIS A 11 -15.83 4.14 -6.25
CA HIS A 11 -17.07 3.74 -5.60
C HIS A 11 -16.80 2.69 -4.52
N PRO A 12 -17.69 2.55 -3.52
CA PRO A 12 -17.59 1.47 -2.56
C PRO A 12 -17.64 0.10 -3.25
N LEU A 13 -16.69 -0.77 -2.90
CA LEU A 13 -16.61 -2.14 -3.41
C LEU A 13 -16.76 -3.15 -2.27
N ASN A 14 -17.53 -4.21 -2.54
CA ASN A 14 -17.60 -5.37 -1.67
C ASN A 14 -16.36 -6.24 -1.91
N LEU A 15 -15.33 -6.02 -1.10
CA LEU A 15 -14.08 -6.78 -1.16
C LEU A 15 -14.25 -8.13 -0.48
N THR A 16 -13.84 -9.19 -1.15
CA THR A 16 -13.93 -10.57 -0.65
C THR A 16 -12.64 -11.07 -0.03
N GLY A 17 -11.51 -10.42 -0.33
CA GLY A 17 -10.22 -10.74 0.27
C GLY A 17 -9.25 -9.57 0.13
N ILE A 18 -8.42 -9.38 1.16
CA ILE A 18 -7.28 -8.48 1.16
C ILE A 18 -6.15 -9.23 1.85
N GLU A 19 -5.00 -9.29 1.20
CA GLU A 19 -3.79 -9.93 1.70
C GLU A 19 -2.62 -8.95 1.51
N ILE A 20 -1.70 -8.94 2.48
CA ILE A 20 -0.51 -8.10 2.44
C ILE A 20 0.67 -8.99 2.81
N ASP A 21 1.64 -9.05 1.91
CA ASP A 21 2.89 -9.79 2.07
C ASP A 21 4.07 -8.83 2.14
N PHE A 22 5.13 -9.25 2.82
CA PHE A 22 6.35 -8.48 3.00
C PHE A 22 7.58 -9.30 2.62
N ASP A 23 8.46 -8.70 1.82
CA ASP A 23 9.83 -9.14 1.63
C ASP A 23 10.76 -8.13 2.32
N VAL A 24 11.36 -8.55 3.43
CA VAL A 24 12.20 -7.70 4.29
C VAL A 24 13.66 -8.01 4.02
N LYS A 25 14.40 -7.02 3.51
CA LYS A 25 15.84 -7.09 3.28
C LYS A 25 16.57 -6.18 4.25
N SER A 26 17.90 -6.17 4.17
CA SER A 26 18.75 -5.36 5.05
C SER A 26 18.54 -3.84 4.91
N THR A 27 18.10 -3.36 3.75
CA THR A 27 18.01 -1.92 3.44
C THR A 27 16.65 -1.50 2.87
N GLU A 28 15.73 -2.43 2.67
CA GLU A 28 14.43 -2.15 2.07
C GLU A 28 13.37 -3.16 2.54
N ILE A 29 12.11 -2.74 2.50
CA ILE A 29 10.95 -3.60 2.69
C ILE A 29 10.07 -3.45 1.46
N THR A 30 9.82 -4.55 0.76
CA THR A 30 8.84 -4.59 -0.33
C THR A 30 7.52 -5.12 0.23
N ALA A 31 6.47 -4.31 0.12
CA ALA A 31 5.11 -4.72 0.47
C ALA A 31 4.31 -5.05 -0.79
N THR A 32 3.64 -6.19 -0.80
CA THR A 32 2.72 -6.59 -1.89
C THR A 32 1.31 -6.66 -1.34
N CYS A 33 0.36 -5.94 -1.95
CA CYS A 33 -1.05 -5.99 -1.56
C CYS A 33 -1.89 -6.66 -2.65
N SER A 34 -2.55 -7.75 -2.28
CA SER A 34 -3.48 -8.48 -3.15
C SER A 34 -4.91 -8.24 -2.70
N VAL A 35 -5.78 -7.81 -3.62
CA VAL A 35 -7.20 -7.55 -3.32
C VAL A 35 -8.08 -8.34 -4.28
N LYS A 36 -9.17 -8.90 -3.76
CA LYS A 36 -10.16 -9.67 -4.52
C LYS A 36 -11.56 -9.08 -4.31
N THR A 37 -12.37 -9.12 -5.37
CA THR A 37 -13.81 -8.82 -5.33
C THR A 37 -14.56 -9.75 -6.29
N LEU A 38 -15.87 -9.89 -6.08
CA LEU A 38 -16.80 -10.48 -7.05
C LEU A 38 -17.57 -9.42 -7.84
N GLY A 39 -17.22 -8.14 -7.68
CA GLY A 39 -17.83 -7.00 -8.36
C GLY A 39 -17.46 -6.89 -9.85
N LYS A 40 -18.18 -6.02 -10.57
CA LYS A 40 -17.94 -5.77 -12.00
C LYS A 40 -16.75 -4.84 -12.27
N THR A 41 -16.35 -4.07 -11.28
CA THR A 41 -15.23 -3.12 -11.33
C THR A 41 -13.96 -3.80 -10.86
N GLY A 42 -12.82 -3.42 -11.45
CA GLY A 42 -11.51 -3.80 -10.93
C GLY A 42 -11.23 -3.25 -9.54
N VAL A 43 -10.21 -3.83 -8.88
CA VAL A 43 -9.79 -3.50 -7.50
C VAL A 43 -8.35 -2.99 -7.42
N GLU A 44 -7.80 -2.53 -8.54
CA GLU A 44 -6.44 -1.99 -8.58
C GLU A 44 -6.26 -0.81 -7.62
N MET A 45 -7.27 0.05 -7.48
CA MET A 45 -7.21 1.20 -6.59
C MET A 45 -7.22 0.79 -5.12
N GLU A 46 -7.93 -0.28 -4.78
CA GLU A 46 -7.94 -0.85 -3.44
C GLU A 46 -6.58 -1.46 -3.09
N ALA A 47 -5.94 -2.15 -4.04
CA ALA A 47 -4.59 -2.69 -3.85
C ALA A 47 -3.55 -1.57 -3.70
N LEU A 48 -3.57 -0.56 -4.58
CA LEU A 48 -2.67 0.60 -4.51
C LEU A 48 -2.85 1.39 -3.21
N THR A 49 -4.10 1.62 -2.80
CA THR A 49 -4.39 2.27 -1.51
C THR A 49 -3.90 1.43 -0.34
N GLY A 50 -4.13 0.12 -0.39
CA GLY A 50 -3.71 -0.82 0.65
C GLY A 50 -2.20 -0.84 0.86
N VAL A 51 -1.43 -0.99 -0.22
CA VAL A 51 0.04 -0.98 -0.15
C VAL A 51 0.57 0.39 0.28
N SER A 52 -0.04 1.49 -0.19
CA SER A 52 0.38 2.84 0.20
C SER A 52 0.16 3.09 1.70
N ALA A 53 -1.02 2.74 2.21
CA ALA A 53 -1.31 2.85 3.64
C ALA A 53 -0.39 1.96 4.48
N CYS A 54 -0.05 0.78 3.98
CA CYS A 54 0.86 -0.14 4.65
C CYS A 54 2.29 0.43 4.74
N LEU A 55 2.83 0.96 3.64
CA LEU A 55 4.15 1.58 3.63
C LEU A 55 4.21 2.84 4.52
N LEU A 56 3.14 3.65 4.54
CA LEU A 56 3.01 4.77 5.46
C LEU A 56 2.99 4.33 6.93
N ALA A 57 2.30 3.22 7.24
CA ALA A 57 2.29 2.65 8.58
C ALA A 57 3.67 2.13 8.99
N ILE A 58 4.41 1.49 8.09
CA ILE A 58 5.80 1.08 8.33
C ILE A 58 6.66 2.29 8.66
N TRP A 59 6.60 3.36 7.83
CA TRP A 59 7.33 4.59 8.10
C TRP A 59 7.00 5.12 9.49
N ASP A 60 5.71 5.21 9.85
CA ASP A 60 5.29 5.72 11.16
C ASP A 60 5.92 4.94 12.34
N MET A 61 6.09 3.63 12.19
CA MET A 61 6.72 2.76 13.19
C MET A 61 8.24 2.97 13.30
N VAL A 62 8.92 3.29 12.20
CA VAL A 62 10.39 3.44 12.17
C VAL A 62 10.88 4.89 12.20
N LYS A 63 9.97 5.88 12.14
CA LYS A 63 10.31 7.30 12.01
C LYS A 63 11.25 7.87 13.09
N ALA A 64 11.37 7.19 14.24
CA ALA A 64 12.29 7.60 15.29
C ALA A 64 13.73 7.15 15.02
N VAL A 65 13.93 6.00 14.36
CA VAL A 65 15.25 5.44 14.05
C VAL A 65 15.78 5.89 12.70
N GLU A 66 14.89 6.21 11.77
CA GLU A 66 15.22 6.70 10.42
C GLU A 66 15.59 8.19 10.36
N LYS A 67 15.39 8.90 11.47
CA LYS A 67 15.51 10.35 11.55
C LYS A 67 16.94 10.76 11.90
N ASP A 68 17.46 11.78 11.21
CA ASP A 68 18.78 12.35 11.53
C ASP A 68 18.74 13.32 12.73
N GLU A 69 19.91 13.87 13.10
CA GLU A 69 20.04 14.83 14.21
C GLU A 69 19.24 16.14 14.02
N ASN A 70 18.89 16.49 12.77
CA ASN A 70 18.11 17.67 12.40
C ASN A 70 16.60 17.38 12.26
N GLY A 71 16.19 16.16 12.57
CA GLY A 71 14.81 15.73 12.47
C GLY A 71 14.33 15.38 11.06
N GLN A 72 15.25 15.23 10.09
CA GLN A 72 14.97 14.94 8.69
C GLN A 72 15.08 13.45 8.36
N TYR A 73 14.60 13.07 7.16
CA TYR A 73 14.66 11.71 6.62
C TYR A 73 15.44 11.73 5.30
N PRO A 74 16.80 11.78 5.34
CA PRO A 74 17.60 11.96 4.13
C PRO A 74 17.53 10.76 3.17
N ASP A 75 17.39 9.55 3.71
CA ASP A 75 17.48 8.30 2.94
C ASP A 75 16.12 7.59 2.77
N THR A 76 15.24 7.73 3.77
CA THR A 76 13.95 7.05 3.81
C THR A 76 13.03 7.57 2.72
N ARG A 77 12.49 6.66 1.92
CA ARG A 77 11.55 6.98 0.84
C ARG A 77 10.61 5.83 0.58
N ILE A 78 9.44 6.16 0.03
CA ILE A 78 8.52 5.20 -0.57
C ILE A 78 8.63 5.38 -2.08
N SER A 79 8.94 4.30 -2.80
CA SER A 79 9.06 4.30 -4.26
C SER A 79 8.35 3.12 -4.90
N ASP A 80 8.28 3.12 -6.23
CA ASP A 80 7.92 1.98 -7.06
C ASP A 80 6.54 1.35 -6.78
N ILE A 81 5.61 2.14 -6.26
CA ILE A 81 4.21 1.71 -6.11
C ILE A 81 3.60 1.52 -7.50
N CYS A 82 3.34 0.27 -7.86
CA CYS A 82 2.79 -0.09 -9.15
C CYS A 82 1.85 -1.31 -9.07
N VAL A 83 1.05 -1.49 -10.12
CA VAL A 83 0.21 -2.70 -10.27
C VAL A 83 1.06 -3.78 -10.93
N ILE A 84 1.42 -4.81 -10.17
CA ILE A 84 2.20 -5.96 -10.68
C ILE A 84 1.34 -6.83 -11.61
N LYS A 85 0.09 -7.09 -11.21
CA LYS A 85 -0.83 -7.97 -11.93
C LYS A 85 -2.28 -7.58 -11.66
N LYS A 86 -3.11 -7.63 -12.70
CA LYS A 86 -4.56 -7.51 -12.61
C LYS A 86 -5.21 -8.60 -13.46
N GLU A 87 -6.04 -9.42 -12.83
CA GLU A 87 -6.79 -10.48 -13.50
C GLU A 87 -8.28 -10.26 -13.31
N LYS A 88 -9.04 -10.60 -14.35
CA LYS A 88 -10.50 -10.67 -14.28
C LYS A 88 -10.88 -12.13 -14.52
N ILE A 89 -11.24 -12.81 -13.43
CA ILE A 89 -11.75 -14.18 -13.45
C ILE A 89 -13.25 -14.13 -13.72
#